data_AF-A0A9E6TC83-F1
#
_entry.id   AF-A0A9E6TC83-F1
#
_cell.length_a   1.000
_cell.length_b   1.000
_cell.length_c   1.000
_cell.angle_alpha   90.00
_cell.angle_beta   90.00
_cell.angle_gamma   90.00
#
_symmetry.space_group_name_H-M   'P 1'
#
loop_
_entity.id
_entity.type
_entity.pdbx_description
1 polymer ?
#
loop_
_entity_poly.entity_id
_entity_poly.type
_entity_poly.pdbx_seq_one_letter_code
_entity_poly.pdbx_strand_id
1 'polypeptide(L)' 'MIEKFTNWDSIDYLKTEEDLVTYLEICLDEAGGDLRFIAKVHGTIARARLRMLGNAPKCSRKGLVRL' A
#
# COMPACT_ATOMS: atom_id res chain seq x y z
N MET A 1 27.64 17.74 -12.54
CA MET A 1 27.35 16.40 -12.00
C MET A 1 25.84 16.28 -11.98
N ILE A 2 25.24 15.35 -12.74
CA ILE A 2 23.78 15.21 -12.81
C ILE A 2 23.44 14.09 -11.83
N GLU A 3 23.07 14.45 -10.61
CA GLU A 3 22.67 13.50 -9.58
C GLU A 3 21.27 12.98 -9.93
N LYS A 4 21.19 11.71 -10.35
CA LYS A 4 19.92 11.05 -10.66
C LYS A 4 19.31 10.54 -9.35
N PHE A 5 18.34 11.28 -8.82
CA PHE A 5 17.53 10.80 -7.71
C PHE A 5 16.38 9.95 -8.26
N THR A 6 16.34 8.68 -7.84
CA THR A 6 15.17 7.83 -8.04
C THR A 6 14.10 8.18 -7.03
N ASN A 7 12.83 8.13 -7.47
CA ASN A 7 11.71 8.38 -6.59
C ASN A 7 11.62 7.23 -5.58
N TRP A 8 11.86 7.52 -4.30
CA TRP A 8 11.82 6.53 -3.23
C TRP A 8 10.39 6.43 -2.69
N ASP A 9 9.82 5.23 -2.72
CA ASP A 9 8.52 4.94 -2.13
C ASP A 9 8.66 3.77 -1.16
N SER A 10 8.13 3.92 0.06
CA SER A 10 8.18 2.87 1.09
C SER A 10 7.44 1.61 0.63
N ILE A 11 6.44 1.75 -0.26
CA ILE A 11 5.65 0.63 -0.81
C ILE A 11 6.51 -0.40 -1.54
N ASP A 12 7.68 -0.01 -2.09
CA ASP A 12 8.55 -0.96 -2.81
C ASP A 12 9.19 -2.02 -1.92
N TYR A 13 9.25 -1.75 -0.61
CA TYR A 13 9.87 -2.62 0.37
C TYR A 13 8.86 -3.50 1.13
N LEU A 14 7.57 -3.11 1.13
CA LEU A 14 6.52 -3.91 1.75
C LEU A 14 6.06 -4.99 0.76
N LYS A 15 6.59 -6.21 0.89
CA LYS A 15 6.30 -7.34 -0.01
C LYS A 15 5.48 -8.43 0.65
N THR A 16 5.52 -8.53 1.97
CA THR A 16 4.74 -9.51 2.74
C THR A 16 3.74 -8.83 3.67
N GLU A 17 2.75 -9.60 4.14
CA GLU A 17 1.84 -9.12 5.17
C GLU A 17 2.55 -8.87 6.51
N GLU A 18 3.64 -9.57 6.79
CA GLU A 18 4.49 -9.33 7.96
C GLU A 18 5.15 -7.95 7.90
N ASP A 19 5.69 -7.57 6.74
CA ASP A 19 6.29 -6.23 6.53
C ASP A 19 5.26 -5.11 6.76
N LEU A 20 4.00 -5.34 6.38
CA LEU A 20 2.90 -4.38 6.58
C LEU A 20 2.57 -4.20 8.06
N VAL A 21 2.58 -5.28 8.84
CA VAL A 21 2.31 -5.24 10.28
C VAL A 21 3.46 -4.55 11.00
N THR A 22 4.70 -4.94 10.73
CA THR A 22 5.87 -4.30 11.33
C THR A 22 5.96 -2.82 10.98
N TYR A 23 5.65 -2.45 9.73
CA TYR A 23 5.59 -1.04 9.33
C TYR A 23 4.52 -0.26 10.11
N LEU A 24 3.33 -0.85 10.31
CA LEU A 24 2.26 -0.23 11.09
C LEU A 24 2.65 -0.07 12.56
N GLU A 25 3.25 -1.08 13.18
CA GLU A 25 3.68 -1.06 14.58
C GLU A 25 4.70 0.05 14.84
N ILE A 26 5.74 0.13 14.01
CA ILE A 26 6.76 1.20 14.10
C ILE A 26 6.09 2.56 13.90
N CYS A 27 5.20 2.69 12.92
CA CYS A 27 4.49 3.93 12.68
C CYS A 27 3.56 4.32 13.83
N LEU A 28 2.97 3.37 14.55
CA LEU A 28 2.12 3.65 15.71
C LEU A 28 2.93 4.09 16.93
N ASP A 29 4.12 3.51 17.12
CA ASP A 29 5.07 3.93 18.16
C ASP A 29 5.58 5.36 17.89
N GLU A 30 5.92 5.66 16.64
CA GLU A 30 6.38 7.00 16.23
C GLU A 30 5.26 8.05 16.16
N ALA A 31 4.01 7.64 15.89
CA ALA A 31 2.91 8.58 15.65
C ALA A 31 2.61 9.49 16.83
N GLY A 32 2.94 9.10 18.07
CA GLY A 32 2.75 9.93 19.27
C GLY A 32 1.32 10.46 19.49
N GLY A 33 0.31 9.90 18.79
CA GLY A 33 -1.08 10.37 18.79
C GLY A 33 -1.54 11.18 17.56
N ASP A 34 -0.71 11.35 16.52
CA ASP A 34 -1.09 12.09 15.31
C ASP A 34 -2.01 11.26 14.38
N LEU A 35 -3.31 11.53 14.43
CA LEU A 35 -4.31 10.88 13.56
C LEU A 35 -4.02 11.08 12.06
N ARG A 36 -3.42 12.22 11.67
CA ARG A 36 -3.04 12.50 10.28
C ARG A 36 -1.94 11.57 9.77
N PHE A 37 -1.01 11.22 10.66
CA PHE A 37 0.07 10.30 10.34
C PHE A 37 -0.47 8.89 10.15
N ILE A 38 -1.30 8.43 11.09
CA ILE A 38 -1.97 7.12 11.03
C ILE A 38 -2.80 6.96 9.75
N ALA A 39 -3.56 7.99 9.36
CA ALA A 39 -4.34 7.96 8.12
C ALA A 39 -3.45 7.80 6.87
N LYS A 40 -2.28 8.46 6.85
CA LYS A 40 -1.33 8.37 5.74
C LYS A 40 -0.68 6.98 5.67
N VAL A 41 -0.29 6.43 6.80
CA VAL A 41 0.25 5.06 6.94
C VAL A 41 -0.78 4.04 6.46
N HIS A 42 -2.04 4.17 6.89
CA HIS A 42 -3.13 3.30 6.47
C HIS A 42 -3.35 3.35 4.94
N GLY A 43 -3.31 4.54 4.33
CA GLY A 43 -3.38 4.68 2.86
C GLY A 43 -2.21 4.03 2.12
N THR A 44 -1.01 4.05 2.71
CA THR A 44 0.17 3.37 2.17
C THR A 44 0.03 1.84 2.26
N ILE A 45 -0.43 1.32 3.39
CA ILE A 45 -0.72 -0.11 3.60
C ILE A 45 -1.79 -0.60 2.61
N ALA A 46 -2.86 0.17 2.39
CA ALA A 46 -3.92 -0.18 1.43
C ALA A 46 -3.39 -0.27 0.00
N ARG A 47 -2.51 0.66 -0.41
CA ARG A 47 -1.86 0.63 -1.73
C ARG A 47 -0.89 -0.53 -1.88
N ALA A 48 -0.10 -0.82 -0.85
CA ALA A 48 0.79 -1.98 -0.84
C ALA A 48 0.02 -3.29 -0.94
N ARG A 49 -1.08 -3.45 -0.18
CA ARG A 49 -1.98 -4.61 -0.30
C ARG A 49 -2.59 -4.74 -1.69
N LEU A 50 -3.05 -3.65 -2.29
CA LEU A 50 -3.58 -3.67 -3.66
C LEU A 50 -2.51 -4.10 -4.67
N ARG A 51 -1.26 -3.70 -4.48
CA ARG A 51 -0.13 -4.12 -5.32
C ARG A 51 0.20 -5.60 -5.14
N MET A 52 0.20 -6.12 -3.92
CA MET A 52 0.36 -7.56 -3.64
C MET A 52 -0.77 -8.39 -4.26
N LEU A 53 -2.00 -7.89 -4.15
CA LEU A 53 -3.20 -8.48 -4.75
C LEU A 53 -3.35 -8.17 -6.24
N GLY A 54 -2.42 -7.40 -6.84
CA GLY A 54 -2.44 -6.92 -8.23
C GLY A 54 -2.39 -8.01 -9.31
N ASN A 55 -2.51 -9.28 -8.93
CA ASN A 55 -2.84 -10.40 -9.81
C ASN A 55 -4.20 -11.04 -9.46
N ALA A 56 -5.21 -10.25 -9.10
CA ALA A 56 -6.58 -10.73 -9.01
C ALA A 56 -7.19 -10.90 -10.42
N PRO A 57 -7.92 -12.00 -10.69
CA PRO A 57 -8.36 -12.37 -12.02
C PRO A 57 -9.23 -11.27 -12.61
N LYS A 58 -8.99 -10.95 -13.88
CA LYS A 58 -9.82 -10.08 -14.72
C LYS A 58 -11.27 -10.52 -14.51
N CYS A 59 -12.03 -9.77 -13.71
CA CYS A 59 -13.41 -10.11 -13.43
C CYS A 59 -14.15 -10.04 -14.77
N SER A 60 -14.41 -11.21 -15.35
CA SER A 60 -15.02 -11.35 -16.66
C SER A 60 -16.42 -10.75 -16.57
N ARG A 61 -16.61 -9.57 -17.15
CA ARG A 61 -17.93 -9.01 -17.46
C ARG A 61 -18.57 -9.89 -18.53
N LYS A 62 -19.04 -11.07 -18.14
CA LYS A 62 -20.01 -11.88 -18.89
C LYS A 62 -21.25 -12.03 -18.03
N GLY A 63 -22.09 -11.03 -18.10
CA GLY A 63 -23.37 -11.00 -17.40
C GLY A 63 -24.15 -9.71 -17.63
N LEU A 64 -23.97 -9.05 -18.78
CA LEU A 64 -24.93 -8.05 -19.22
C LEU A 64 -26.07 -8.83 -19.91
N VAL A 65 -27.03 -9.30 -19.11
CA VAL A 65 -28.29 -9.78 -19.65
C VAL A 65 -28.97 -8.58 -20.28
N ARG A 66 -29.04 -8.58 -21.61
CA ARG A 66 -29.88 -7.65 -22.37
C ARG A 66 -31.29 -8.21 -22.28
N LEU A 67 -32.20 -7.41 -21.71
CA LEU A 67 -33.65 -7.64 -21.76
C LEU A 67 -34.11 -7.79 -23.22
#